data_AF-A0AAU6WJB5-F1
#
_entry.id   AF-A0AAU6WJB5-F1
#
_cell.length_a   1.000
_cell.length_b   1.000
_cell.length_c   1.000
_cell.angle_alpha   90.00
_cell.angle_beta   90.00
_cell.angle_gamma   90.00
#
_symmetry.space_group_name_H-M   'P 1'
#
loop_
_entity.id
_entity.type
_entity.pdbx_description
1 polymer ?
#
loop_
_entity_poly.entity_id
_entity_poly.type
_entity_poly.pdbx_seq_one_letter_code
_entity_poly.pdbx_strand_id
1 'polypeptide(L)'
;MGKDWPVIGTDNNKNGVGEPVLTYKKPDVGKTYPTVAPAETDEFDGEKLGLQWQWSANENIVWSSRLPGQKFLRLFSMKVPEGEKNLWNVPNLLTQKFPAPEFTATTKVKLIPEEAPEGKTAGLLVMGLDHQSIVLTNKSDGFYLQVRRAEKADRGGEEKSFLKPG
;
A
#
# COMPACT_ATOMS: atom_id res chain seq x y z
N MET A 1 -17.12 -36.45 -16.22
CA MET A 1 -17.84 -35.27 -15.73
C MET A 1 -19.21 -35.23 -16.39
N GLY A 2 -20.26 -34.85 -15.65
CA GLY A 2 -21.63 -34.74 -16.20
C GLY A 2 -21.71 -33.61 -17.24
N LYS A 3 -22.65 -33.76 -18.20
CA LYS A 3 -22.82 -32.84 -19.34
C LYS A 3 -23.31 -31.43 -18.97
N ASP A 4 -23.58 -31.17 -17.69
CA ASP A 4 -24.21 -29.94 -17.18
C ASP A 4 -23.30 -29.10 -16.29
N TRP A 5 -21.98 -29.35 -16.30
CA TRP A 5 -21.01 -28.54 -15.56
C TRP A 5 -20.21 -27.63 -16.48
N PRO A 6 -19.99 -26.35 -16.09
CA PRO A 6 -19.16 -25.46 -16.87
C PRO A 6 -17.70 -25.94 -16.88
N VAL A 7 -17.09 -25.89 -18.06
CA VAL A 7 -15.65 -26.11 -18.24
C VAL A 7 -14.97 -24.75 -18.33
N ILE A 8 -14.02 -24.47 -17.45
CA ILE A 8 -13.27 -23.21 -17.42
C ILE A 8 -12.09 -23.32 -18.38
N GLY A 9 -11.91 -22.35 -19.28
CA GLY A 9 -10.79 -22.34 -20.23
C GLY A 9 -11.09 -23.08 -21.53
N THR A 10 -10.04 -23.49 -22.25
CA THR A 10 -10.17 -24.21 -23.53
C THR A 10 -9.67 -25.65 -23.40
N ASP A 11 -10.53 -26.62 -23.67
CA ASP A 11 -10.19 -28.05 -23.68
C ASP A 11 -9.67 -28.46 -25.06
N ASN A 12 -8.38 -28.25 -25.30
CA ASN A 12 -7.73 -28.54 -26.58
C ASN A 12 -7.57 -30.05 -26.85
N ASN A 13 -7.43 -30.86 -25.79
CA ASN A 13 -7.17 -32.29 -25.89
C ASN A 13 -8.43 -33.16 -25.72
N LYS A 14 -9.59 -32.53 -25.51
CA LYS A 14 -10.91 -33.15 -25.37
C LYS A 14 -10.99 -34.12 -24.19
N ASN A 15 -10.25 -33.86 -23.12
CA ASN A 15 -10.24 -34.70 -21.91
C ASN A 15 -11.29 -34.26 -20.88
N GLY A 16 -12.04 -33.18 -21.15
CA GLY A 16 -13.03 -32.60 -20.25
C GLY A 16 -12.47 -31.57 -19.26
N VAL A 17 -11.20 -31.18 -19.38
CA VAL A 17 -10.53 -30.18 -18.54
C VAL A 17 -10.04 -29.04 -19.43
N GLY A 18 -10.55 -27.83 -19.17
CA GLY A 18 -10.10 -26.65 -19.90
C GLY A 18 -8.82 -26.06 -19.32
N GLU A 19 -7.97 -25.56 -20.21
CA GLU A 19 -6.72 -24.89 -19.84
C GLU A 19 -6.91 -23.35 -19.84
N PRO A 20 -6.26 -22.61 -18.93
CA PRO A 20 -6.27 -21.15 -18.93
C PRO A 20 -5.78 -20.56 -20.26
N VAL A 21 -6.35 -19.41 -20.63
CA VAL A 21 -6.01 -18.69 -21.87
C VAL A 21 -5.55 -17.28 -21.56
N LEU A 22 -4.56 -16.77 -22.31
CA LEU A 22 -4.07 -15.39 -22.17
C LEU A 22 -5.05 -14.36 -22.69
N THR A 23 -5.83 -14.72 -23.71
CA THR A 23 -6.83 -13.84 -24.32
C THR A 23 -8.12 -14.62 -24.55
N TYR A 24 -9.24 -13.92 -24.40
CA TYR A 24 -10.56 -14.46 -24.69
C TYR A 24 -11.50 -13.35 -25.14
N LYS A 25 -12.60 -13.73 -25.79
CA LYS A 25 -13.64 -12.77 -26.16
C LYS A 25 -14.20 -12.13 -24.90
N LYS A 26 -14.24 -10.79 -24.86
CA LYS A 26 -14.87 -10.05 -23.76
C LYS A 26 -16.34 -10.48 -23.62
N PRO A 27 -16.88 -10.64 -22.39
CA PRO A 27 -18.31 -10.86 -22.20
C PRO A 27 -19.12 -9.76 -22.90
N ASP A 28 -20.20 -10.17 -23.56
CA ASP A 28 -21.12 -9.21 -24.17
C ASP A 28 -22.01 -8.61 -23.08
N VAL A 29 -21.81 -7.32 -22.83
CA VAL A 29 -22.57 -6.53 -21.84
C VAL A 29 -23.59 -5.59 -22.51
N GLY A 30 -23.89 -5.83 -23.80
CA GLY A 30 -24.86 -5.07 -24.59
C GLY A 30 -24.42 -3.67 -25.03
N LYS A 31 -23.22 -3.22 -24.62
CA LYS A 31 -22.62 -1.92 -24.96
C LYS A 31 -21.09 -1.99 -24.96
N THR A 32 -20.46 -1.04 -25.65
CA THR A 32 -19.01 -0.85 -25.61
C THR A 32 -18.63 0.22 -24.60
N TYR A 33 -17.63 -0.05 -23.77
CA TYR A 33 -17.08 0.88 -22.80
C TYR A 33 -15.59 1.12 -23.09
N PRO A 34 -15.06 2.32 -22.81
CA PRO A 34 -13.62 2.56 -22.87
C PRO A 34 -12.89 1.71 -21.83
N THR A 35 -11.63 1.39 -22.10
CA THR A 35 -10.75 0.78 -21.10
C THR A 35 -10.48 1.82 -20.00
N VAL A 36 -10.64 1.41 -18.74
CA VAL A 36 -10.39 2.25 -17.57
C VAL A 36 -9.42 1.50 -16.65
N ALA A 37 -8.37 2.17 -16.21
CA ALA A 37 -7.48 1.69 -15.17
C ALA A 37 -7.95 2.21 -13.80
N PRO A 38 -7.67 1.48 -12.70
CA PRO A 38 -7.84 2.03 -11.35
C PRO A 38 -7.07 3.34 -11.18
N ALA A 39 -7.50 4.20 -10.25
CA ALA A 39 -6.76 5.43 -9.94
C ALA A 39 -5.39 5.10 -9.32
N GLU A 40 -4.35 5.81 -9.76
CA GLU A 40 -2.96 5.56 -9.36
C GLU A 40 -2.30 6.71 -8.58
N THR A 41 -2.69 7.95 -8.85
CA THR A 41 -2.12 9.17 -8.25
C THR A 41 -3.18 9.94 -7.46
N ASP A 42 -2.79 10.60 -6.38
CA ASP A 42 -3.65 11.46 -5.55
C ASP A 42 -2.83 12.63 -4.99
N GLU A 43 -3.21 13.87 -5.32
CA GLU A 43 -2.63 15.10 -4.73
C GLU A 43 -3.34 15.48 -3.42
N PHE A 44 -4.34 14.70 -3.01
CA PHE A 44 -5.13 14.87 -1.80
C PHE A 44 -5.86 16.22 -1.71
N ASP A 45 -6.27 16.77 -2.86
CA ASP A 45 -7.04 18.03 -2.98
C ASP A 45 -8.56 17.81 -3.06
N GLY A 46 -9.00 16.55 -3.21
CA GLY A 46 -10.41 16.15 -3.14
C GLY A 46 -10.96 16.08 -1.71
N GLU A 47 -12.30 16.10 -1.59
CA GLU A 47 -13.01 16.06 -0.30
C GLU A 47 -12.80 14.74 0.47
N LYS A 48 -12.49 13.65 -0.23
CA LYS A 48 -12.33 12.30 0.33
C LYS A 48 -11.03 11.67 -0.15
N LEU A 49 -10.58 10.63 0.56
CA LEU A 49 -9.58 9.70 0.03
C LEU A 49 -10.06 9.13 -1.31
N GLY A 50 -9.19 9.11 -2.31
CA GLY A 50 -9.46 8.35 -3.53
C GLY A 50 -9.68 6.86 -3.22
N LEU A 51 -10.49 6.18 -4.04
CA LEU A 51 -10.88 4.78 -3.84
C LEU A 51 -9.72 3.78 -3.92
N GLN A 52 -8.56 4.24 -4.40
CA GLN A 52 -7.33 3.44 -4.46
C GLN A 52 -6.70 3.21 -3.09
N TRP A 53 -7.04 4.03 -2.09
CA TRP A 53 -6.43 3.99 -0.78
C TRP A 53 -7.17 3.10 0.21
N GLN A 54 -6.41 2.35 1.01
CA GLN A 54 -6.93 1.49 2.06
C GLN A 54 -6.02 1.55 3.29
N TRP A 55 -6.62 1.63 4.47
CA TRP A 55 -5.90 1.48 5.73
C TRP A 55 -5.64 -0.01 6.01
N SER A 56 -4.52 -0.32 6.65
CA SER A 56 -4.20 -1.70 7.07
C SER A 56 -5.15 -2.27 8.15
N ALA A 57 -5.95 -1.40 8.78
CA ALA A 57 -7.02 -1.78 9.70
C ALA A 57 -8.28 -0.93 9.44
N ASN A 58 -9.34 -1.15 10.23
CA ASN A 58 -10.53 -0.29 10.19
C ASN A 58 -10.14 1.16 10.45
N GLU A 59 -10.55 2.06 9.56
CA GLU A 59 -10.17 3.47 9.63
C GLU A 59 -10.53 4.12 10.97
N ASN A 60 -9.67 5.02 11.43
CA ASN A 60 -9.94 5.85 12.60
C ASN A 60 -9.69 7.33 12.27
N ILE A 61 -10.65 8.17 12.68
CA ILE A 61 -10.61 9.61 12.44
C ILE A 61 -9.37 10.30 13.04
N VAL A 62 -8.72 9.71 14.05
CA VAL A 62 -7.51 10.30 14.66
C VAL A 62 -6.24 10.07 13.86
N TRP A 63 -6.26 9.24 12.81
CA TRP A 63 -5.04 8.91 12.05
C TRP A 63 -4.70 9.91 10.96
N SER A 64 -5.69 10.64 10.46
CA SER A 64 -5.45 11.59 9.39
C SER A 64 -6.42 12.76 9.40
N SER A 65 -5.99 13.86 8.77
CA SER A 65 -6.88 14.98 8.49
C SER A 65 -6.62 15.55 7.10
N ARG A 66 -7.68 16.12 6.54
CA ARG A 66 -7.68 16.92 5.32
C ARG A 66 -8.52 18.15 5.60
N LEU A 67 -7.89 19.31 5.64
CA LEU A 67 -8.61 20.56 5.88
C LEU A 67 -8.92 21.25 4.54
N PRO A 68 -10.08 21.90 4.39
CA PRO A 68 -10.41 22.67 3.20
C PRO A 68 -9.29 23.66 2.83
N GLY A 69 -8.90 23.68 1.56
CA GLY A 69 -7.81 24.52 1.04
C GLY A 69 -6.40 23.95 1.21
N GLN A 70 -6.22 22.82 1.89
CA GLN A 70 -4.96 22.08 1.90
C GLN A 70 -4.88 21.11 0.70
N LYS A 71 -3.71 21.05 0.07
CA LYS A 71 -3.39 20.11 -1.03
C LYS A 71 -2.42 19.04 -0.56
N PHE A 72 -2.76 18.40 0.56
CA PHE A 72 -1.99 17.32 1.15
C PHE A 72 -2.84 16.56 2.16
N LEU A 73 -2.51 15.28 2.36
CA LEU A 73 -3.01 14.48 3.48
C LEU A 73 -2.08 14.66 4.68
N ARG A 74 -2.63 15.05 5.83
CA ARG A 74 -1.90 14.99 7.10
C ARG A 74 -2.09 13.63 7.74
N LEU A 75 -1.00 12.93 8.00
CA LEU A 75 -0.98 11.70 8.79
C LEU A 75 -0.48 12.03 10.21
N PHE A 76 -1.23 11.62 11.22
CA PHE A 76 -0.81 11.76 12.61
C PHE A 76 0.00 10.54 13.03
N SER A 77 1.17 10.78 13.61
CA SER A 77 2.03 9.71 14.12
C SER A 77 1.37 9.00 15.29
N MET A 78 1.39 7.67 15.29
CA MET A 78 1.03 6.87 16.46
C MET A 78 2.25 6.12 16.98
N LYS A 79 2.25 5.82 18.28
CA LYS A 79 3.25 4.92 18.85
C LYS A 79 3.01 3.52 18.30
N VAL A 80 4.09 2.83 17.92
CA VAL A 80 4.03 1.41 17.58
C VAL A 80 3.44 0.65 18.78
N PRO A 81 2.42 -0.21 18.60
CA PRO A 81 1.80 -0.95 19.70
C PRO A 81 2.84 -1.72 20.51
N GLU A 82 2.60 -1.84 21.82
CA GLU A 82 3.54 -2.54 22.71
C GLU A 82 3.68 -4.02 22.31
N GLY A 83 4.93 -4.51 22.29
CA GLY A 83 5.25 -5.88 21.89
C GLY A 83 5.43 -6.08 20.38
N GLU A 84 5.04 -5.11 19.56
CA GLU A 84 5.25 -5.18 18.11
C GLU A 84 6.70 -4.88 17.75
N LYS A 85 7.25 -5.70 16.85
CA LYS A 85 8.66 -5.63 16.42
C LYS A 85 8.82 -5.07 15.00
N ASN A 86 7.70 -4.84 14.32
CA ASN A 86 7.63 -4.44 12.93
C ASN A 86 6.27 -3.76 12.66
N LEU A 87 5.97 -3.44 11.40
CA LEU A 87 4.76 -2.71 11.02
C LEU A 87 3.54 -3.59 10.71
N TRP A 88 3.65 -4.93 10.82
CA TRP A 88 2.62 -5.87 10.42
C TRP A 88 1.26 -5.63 11.10
N ASN A 89 1.29 -5.40 12.42
CA ASN A 89 0.09 -5.14 13.22
C ASN A 89 -0.14 -3.63 13.50
N VAL A 90 0.57 -2.74 12.79
CA VAL A 90 0.37 -1.28 12.95
C VAL A 90 -0.84 -0.86 12.11
N PRO A 91 -1.88 -0.23 12.71
CA PRO A 91 -3.17 -0.10 12.04
C PRO A 91 -3.26 1.09 11.07
N ASN A 92 -2.46 2.15 11.29
CA ASN A 92 -2.55 3.42 10.57
C ASN A 92 -1.62 3.52 9.35
N LEU A 93 -1.40 2.40 8.65
CA LEU A 93 -0.66 2.40 7.39
C LEU A 93 -1.64 2.64 6.24
N LEU A 94 -1.41 3.70 5.46
CA LEU A 94 -2.19 3.98 4.26
C LEU A 94 -1.53 3.31 3.05
N THR A 95 -2.27 2.45 2.37
CA THR A 95 -1.75 1.56 1.32
C THR A 95 -2.60 1.61 0.05
N GLN A 96 -2.01 1.17 -1.05
CA GLN A 96 -2.65 1.02 -2.36
C GLN A 96 -2.11 -0.25 -3.01
N LYS A 97 -2.93 -0.94 -3.82
CA LYS A 97 -2.48 -2.11 -4.58
C LYS A 97 -1.47 -1.70 -5.66
N PHE A 98 -0.52 -2.59 -5.95
CA PHE A 98 0.39 -2.37 -7.08
C PHE A 98 -0.39 -2.36 -8.41
N PRO A 99 -0.20 -1.33 -9.26
CA PRO A 99 -0.96 -1.18 -10.50
C PRO A 99 -0.47 -2.12 -11.61
N ALA A 100 0.79 -2.54 -11.55
CA ALA A 100 1.45 -3.36 -12.56
C ALA A 100 2.60 -4.19 -11.94
N PRO A 101 3.10 -5.23 -12.65
CA PRO A 101 4.28 -5.99 -12.21
C PRO A 101 5.55 -5.14 -12.06
N GLU A 102 5.68 -4.09 -12.86
CA GLU A 102 6.77 -3.10 -12.80
C GLU A 102 6.15 -1.70 -12.84
N PHE A 103 6.53 -0.84 -11.89
CA PHE A 103 6.01 0.52 -11.77
C PHE A 103 6.97 1.39 -10.94
N THR A 104 6.74 2.71 -10.96
CA THR A 104 7.43 3.66 -10.09
C THR A 104 6.40 4.42 -9.25
N ALA A 105 6.63 4.51 -7.94
CA ALA A 105 5.84 5.35 -7.04
C ALA A 105 6.72 6.48 -6.51
N THR A 106 6.19 7.71 -6.51
CA THR A 106 6.85 8.89 -5.95
C THR A 106 5.90 9.57 -4.98
N THR A 107 6.43 10.06 -3.86
CA THR A 107 5.65 10.81 -2.87
C THR A 107 6.48 11.96 -2.31
N LYS A 108 5.81 13.04 -1.91
CA LYS A 108 6.41 14.18 -1.23
C LYS A 108 6.01 14.15 0.23
N VAL A 109 6.99 13.96 1.12
CA VAL A 109 6.77 13.87 2.57
C VAL A 109 7.36 15.08 3.27
N LYS A 110 6.61 15.66 4.21
CA LYS A 110 7.11 16.63 5.19
C LYS A 110 6.89 16.06 6.58
N LEU A 111 7.97 15.85 7.33
CA LEU A 111 7.89 15.43 8.74
C LEU A 111 7.91 16.65 9.65
N ILE A 112 6.93 16.73 10.55
CA ILE A 112 6.90 17.71 11.64
C ILE A 112 6.82 16.91 12.95
N PRO A 113 7.93 16.76 13.68
CA PRO A 113 8.01 15.79 14.77
C PRO A 113 7.40 16.27 16.10
N GLU A 114 6.44 17.21 16.06
CA GLU A 114 5.84 17.90 17.22
C GLU A 114 5.84 17.07 18.51
N GLU A 115 6.37 17.63 19.60
CA GLU A 115 6.41 17.04 20.95
C GLU A 115 7.39 15.87 21.17
N ALA A 116 8.05 15.35 20.14
CA ALA A 116 9.06 14.30 20.29
C ALA A 116 10.48 14.80 19.92
N PRO A 117 11.46 14.74 20.84
CA PRO A 117 12.83 15.19 20.55
C PRO A 117 13.51 14.36 19.46
N GLU A 118 13.14 13.07 19.32
CA GLU A 118 13.68 12.16 18.31
C GLU A 118 12.72 10.99 18.03
N GLY A 119 12.94 10.31 16.89
CA GLY A 119 12.37 9.00 16.59
C GLY A 119 11.05 8.98 15.84
N LYS A 120 10.42 10.13 15.54
CA LYS A 120 9.25 10.12 14.63
C LYS A 120 9.71 9.82 13.22
N THR A 121 8.91 9.03 12.51
CA THR A 121 9.19 8.67 11.12
C THR A 121 7.97 8.81 10.22
N ALA A 122 8.24 9.15 8.97
CA ALA A 122 7.27 9.15 7.88
C ALA A 122 8.00 8.87 6.56
N GLY A 123 7.35 8.18 5.63
CA GLY A 123 7.99 7.80 4.38
C GLY A 123 7.13 6.93 3.48
N LEU A 124 7.79 6.23 2.57
CA LEU A 124 7.18 5.33 1.61
C LEU A 124 7.48 3.87 2.02
N LEU A 125 6.42 3.06 2.10
CA LEU A 125 6.45 1.66 2.52
C LEU A 125 6.00 0.76 1.37
N VAL A 126 6.77 -0.30 1.13
CA VAL A 126 6.30 -1.49 0.42
C VAL A 126 5.89 -2.51 1.48
N MET A 127 4.59 -2.78 1.57
CA MET A 127 3.99 -3.65 2.58
C MET A 127 3.68 -5.03 2.00
N GLY A 128 4.01 -6.08 2.76
CA GLY A 128 3.79 -7.48 2.44
C GLY A 128 4.17 -8.36 3.62
N LEU A 129 4.24 -9.68 3.41
CA LEU A 129 4.75 -10.62 4.44
C LEU A 129 6.17 -10.26 4.87
N ASP A 130 6.96 -9.75 3.92
CA ASP A 130 8.14 -8.94 4.16
C ASP A 130 7.77 -7.48 3.85
N HIS A 131 8.37 -6.53 4.57
CA HIS A 131 8.20 -5.12 4.24
C HIS A 131 9.52 -4.36 4.24
N GLN A 132 9.55 -3.31 3.42
CA GLN A 132 10.67 -2.40 3.34
C GLN A 132 10.17 -0.98 3.17
N SER A 133 10.80 -0.03 3.85
CA SER A 133 10.46 1.39 3.71
C SER A 133 11.69 2.26 3.61
N ILE A 134 11.53 3.39 2.94
CA ILE A 134 12.43 4.52 3.03
C ILE A 134 11.73 5.64 3.79
N VAL A 135 12.32 6.08 4.90
CA VAL A 135 11.69 7.03 5.82
C VAL A 135 12.61 8.19 6.15
N LEU A 136 12.01 9.35 6.37
CA LEU A 136 12.62 10.47 7.06
C LEU A 136 12.43 10.24 8.57
N THR A 137 13.49 10.41 9.36
CA THR A 137 13.46 10.34 10.82
C THR A 137 14.09 11.58 11.44
N ASN A 138 13.56 12.07 12.57
CA ASN A 138 14.20 13.14 13.33
C ASN A 138 15.11 12.58 14.43
N LYS A 139 16.26 13.24 14.61
CA LYS A 139 17.19 13.10 15.72
C LYS A 139 17.43 14.49 16.32
N SER A 140 18.14 14.53 17.46
CA SER A 140 18.49 15.79 18.13
C SER A 140 19.29 16.77 17.27
N ASP A 141 20.04 16.28 16.28
CA ASP A 141 20.92 17.05 15.40
C ASP A 141 20.36 17.26 13.99
N GLY A 142 19.16 16.77 13.69
CA GLY A 142 18.49 17.03 12.41
C GLY A 142 17.67 15.87 11.90
N PHE A 143 17.47 15.83 10.58
CA PHE A 143 16.70 14.79 9.91
C PHE A 143 17.61 13.85 9.11
N TYR A 144 17.26 12.57 9.13
CA TYR A 144 18.02 11.51 8.46
C TYR A 144 17.14 10.68 7.56
N LEU A 145 17.72 10.21 6.45
CA LEU A 145 17.12 9.19 5.61
C LEU A 145 17.51 7.81 6.12
N GLN A 146 16.51 6.95 6.30
CA GLN A 146 16.70 5.61 6.82
C GLN A 146 15.97 4.61 5.93
N VAL A 147 16.65 3.51 5.59
CA VAL A 147 16.01 2.34 5.00
C VAL A 147 15.69 1.38 6.13
N ARG A 148 14.46 0.88 6.18
CA ARG A 148 14.01 -0.11 7.16
C ARG A 148 13.54 -1.37 6.46
N ARG A 149 13.82 -2.54 7.04
CA ARG A 149 13.44 -3.84 6.48
C ARG A 149 13.04 -4.80 7.59
N ALA A 150 11.93 -5.49 7.39
CA ALA A 150 11.54 -6.67 8.17
C ALA A 150 11.31 -7.84 7.22
N GLU A 151 12.00 -8.95 7.46
CA GLU A 151 11.73 -10.23 6.79
C GLU A 151 10.86 -11.08 7.70
N LYS A 152 9.89 -11.81 7.14
CA LYS A 152 8.90 -12.60 7.88
C LYS A 152 8.16 -11.75 8.91
N ALA A 153 7.75 -10.55 8.52
CA ALA A 153 7.09 -9.58 9.39
C ALA A 153 5.79 -10.17 9.97
N ASP A 154 5.04 -10.91 9.15
CA ASP A 154 3.82 -11.66 9.54
C ASP A 154 4.08 -12.71 10.64
N ARG A 155 5.33 -13.14 10.81
CA ARG A 155 5.75 -14.14 11.81
C ARG A 155 6.62 -13.52 12.91
N GLY A 156 6.53 -12.21 13.11
CA GLY A 156 7.23 -11.50 14.17
C GLY A 156 8.72 -11.24 13.91
N GLY A 157 9.14 -11.28 12.64
CA GLY A 157 10.49 -10.86 12.25
C GLY A 157 10.74 -9.40 12.61
N GLU A 158 11.90 -9.11 13.21
CA GLU A 158 12.23 -7.77 13.71
C GLU A 158 12.60 -6.80 12.58
N GLU A 159 12.05 -5.57 12.64
CA GLU A 159 12.43 -4.50 11.75
C GLU A 159 13.85 -4.01 12.06
N LYS A 160 14.70 -4.00 11.04
CA LYS A 160 16.07 -3.49 11.10
C LYS A 160 16.17 -2.19 10.35
N SER A 161 16.99 -1.28 10.89
CA SER A 161 17.20 0.05 10.35
C SER A 161 18.62 0.23 9.84
N PHE A 162 18.75 0.79 8.64
CA PHE A 162 20.01 1.07 7.97
C PHE A 162 20.06 2.57 7.67
N LEU A 163 20.93 3.30 8.35
CA LEU A 163 21.16 4.71 8.08
C LEU A 163 21.97 4.86 6.80
N LYS A 164 21.52 5.73 5.90
CA LYS A 164 22.39 6.25 4.84
C LYS A 164 22.86 7.63 5.28
N PRO A 165 24.17 7.92 5.30
CA PRO A 165 24.61 9.31 5.43
C PRO A 165 24.01 10.10 4.26
N GLY A 166 23.39 11.24 4.59
CA GLY A 166 22.84 12.18 3.62
C GLY A 166 23.93 13.03 2.97
#